data_AF-A0A2D5Z1Y2-F1
#
_entry.id   AF-A0A2D5Z1Y2-F1
#
_cell.length_a   1.000
_cell.length_b   1.000
_cell.length_c   1.000
_cell.angle_alpha   90.00
_cell.angle_beta   90.00
_cell.angle_gamma   90.00
#
_symmetry.space_group_name_H-M   'P 1'
#
loop_
_entity.id
_entity.type
_entity.pdbx_description
1 polymer ?
#
loop_
_entity_poly.entity_id
_entity_poly.type
_entity_poly.pdbx_seq_one_letter_code
_entity_poly.pdbx_strand_id
1 'polypeptide(L)'
;MMRTERRTRCARRPSPRRRGVARGMSLIELLVSLTITSLLLTATMVAVNASFAAYASAARQASTQTATRMVTHRLLHLIRTSTAHGPLVPDALVEPPVTLAGNTITSNFMELFDVNGEIIRVEFRVDDQELWLISNPGEEDEVAQPLISGVTNCQFFCSRRLDDDGVWVLDRGTMDLTVQPSDDTTLDIEDGFPDPIRMIASTMPRKVG
;
A
#
# COMPACT_ATOMS: atom_id res chain seq x y z
N MET A 1 32.21 -96.74 -54.53
CA MET A 1 31.73 -96.77 -53.13
C MET A 1 31.71 -95.34 -52.60
N MET A 2 30.51 -94.73 -52.46
CA MET A 2 29.84 -94.48 -51.16
C MET A 2 30.69 -93.55 -50.26
N ARG A 3 30.23 -92.36 -49.87
CA ARG A 3 29.01 -92.15 -49.07
C ARG A 3 28.59 -90.68 -49.12
N THR A 4 27.29 -90.45 -49.30
CA THR A 4 26.60 -89.16 -49.29
C THR A 4 26.35 -88.67 -47.85
N GLU A 5 26.82 -87.47 -47.50
CA GLU A 5 26.44 -86.80 -46.25
C GLU A 5 25.28 -85.83 -46.49
N ARG A 6 24.11 -86.20 -45.95
CA ARG A 6 22.96 -85.31 -45.78
C ARG A 6 23.18 -84.45 -44.53
N ARG A 7 23.33 -83.14 -44.70
CA ARG A 7 23.25 -82.17 -43.59
C ARG A 7 21.80 -81.83 -43.28
N THR A 8 21.33 -82.30 -42.13
CA THR A 8 20.05 -82.00 -41.51
C THR A 8 20.01 -80.53 -41.07
N ARG A 9 19.06 -79.74 -41.61
CA ARG A 9 18.83 -78.35 -41.18
C ARG A 9 18.14 -78.33 -39.82
N CYS A 10 18.76 -77.66 -38.85
CA CYS A 10 18.15 -77.35 -37.56
C CYS A 10 17.10 -76.24 -37.76
N ALA A 11 15.82 -76.57 -37.60
CA ALA A 11 14.73 -75.61 -37.68
C ALA A 11 14.67 -74.79 -36.38
N ARG A 12 15.00 -73.49 -36.48
CA ARG A 12 14.78 -72.50 -35.41
C ARG A 12 13.27 -72.38 -35.15
N ARG A 13 12.81 -72.73 -33.94
CA ARG A 13 11.44 -72.47 -33.50
C ARG A 13 11.22 -70.96 -33.34
N PRO A 14 10.14 -70.37 -33.89
CA PRO A 14 9.79 -69.00 -33.59
C PRO A 14 9.26 -68.90 -32.15
N SER A 15 9.82 -67.98 -31.36
CA SER A 15 9.26 -67.60 -30.06
C SER A 15 7.98 -66.78 -30.30
N PRO A 16 6.89 -67.03 -29.57
CA PRO A 16 5.69 -66.23 -29.71
C PRO A 16 5.97 -64.82 -29.18
N ARG A 17 5.96 -63.83 -30.08
CA ARG A 17 5.85 -62.42 -29.71
C ARG A 17 4.53 -62.26 -28.96
N ARG A 18 4.58 -62.08 -27.64
CA ARG A 18 3.44 -61.59 -26.87
C ARG A 18 3.06 -60.22 -27.43
N ARG A 19 2.08 -60.19 -28.33
CA ARG A 19 1.37 -58.95 -28.66
C ARG A 19 0.65 -58.56 -27.38
N GLY A 20 1.18 -57.56 -26.68
CA GLY A 20 0.48 -56.94 -25.57
C GLY A 20 -0.89 -56.53 -26.09
N VAL A 21 -1.94 -57.14 -25.54
CA VAL A 21 -3.31 -56.72 -25.80
C VAL A 21 -3.40 -55.29 -25.29
N ALA A 22 -3.51 -54.33 -26.21
CA ALA A 22 -3.87 -52.96 -25.86
C ALA A 22 -5.29 -53.02 -25.28
N ARG A 23 -5.38 -53.15 -23.96
CA ARG A 23 -6.64 -53.05 -23.24
C ARG A 23 -7.02 -51.57 -23.26
N GLY A 24 -8.13 -51.25 -23.92
CA GLY A 24 -8.75 -49.94 -23.80
C GLY A 24 -9.10 -49.65 -22.34
N MET A 25 -9.05 -48.38 -21.95
CA MET A 25 -9.36 -47.94 -20.59
C MET A 25 -10.82 -48.30 -20.27
N SER A 26 -11.05 -48.91 -19.11
CA SER A 26 -12.40 -49.25 -18.66
C SER A 26 -13.21 -47.98 -18.40
N LEU A 27 -14.52 -48.00 -18.63
CA LEU A 27 -15.40 -46.85 -18.37
C LEU A 27 -15.28 -46.37 -16.92
N ILE A 28 -15.10 -47.29 -15.97
CA ILE A 28 -14.90 -46.94 -14.55
C ILE A 28 -13.55 -46.30 -14.29
N GLU A 29 -12.48 -46.73 -14.97
CA GLU A 29 -11.14 -46.11 -14.87
C GLU A 29 -11.15 -44.68 -15.42
N LEU A 30 -11.91 -44.45 -16.51
CA LEU A 30 -12.09 -43.12 -17.10
C LEU A 30 -12.90 -42.20 -16.18
N LEU A 31 -13.98 -42.70 -15.57
CA LEU A 31 -14.76 -41.94 -14.58
C LEU A 31 -13.92 -41.60 -13.35
N VAL A 32 -13.16 -42.55 -12.81
CA VAL A 32 -12.26 -42.31 -11.67
C VAL A 32 -11.22 -41.25 -12.03
N SER A 33 -10.57 -41.39 -13.19
CA SER A 33 -9.60 -40.40 -13.67
C SER A 33 -10.23 -39.01 -13.81
N LEU A 34 -11.43 -38.92 -14.40
CA LEU A 34 -12.16 -37.66 -14.57
C LEU A 34 -12.53 -37.02 -13.23
N THR A 35 -12.95 -37.81 -12.24
CA THR A 35 -13.27 -37.30 -10.90
C THR A 35 -12.03 -36.81 -10.16
N ILE A 36 -10.90 -37.51 -10.29
CA ILE A 36 -9.64 -37.08 -9.67
C ILE A 36 -9.14 -35.79 -10.33
N THR A 37 -9.18 -35.70 -11.66
CA THR A 37 -8.74 -34.49 -12.36
C THR A 37 -9.66 -33.31 -12.09
N SER A 38 -10.99 -33.49 -12.03
CA SER A 38 -11.90 -32.42 -11.69
C SER A 38 -11.69 -31.93 -10.26
N LEU A 39 -11.50 -32.83 -9.29
CA LEU A 39 -11.24 -32.47 -7.90
C LEU A 39 -9.92 -31.72 -7.74
N LEU A 40 -8.85 -32.18 -8.42
CA LEU A 40 -7.57 -31.47 -8.42
C LEU A 40 -7.68 -30.10 -9.09
N LEU A 41 -8.40 -29.99 -10.21
CA LEU A 41 -8.59 -28.73 -10.92
C LEU A 41 -9.39 -27.72 -10.09
N THR A 42 -10.45 -28.16 -9.40
CA THR A 42 -11.20 -27.30 -8.49
C THR A 42 -10.33 -26.84 -7.32
N ALA A 43 -9.57 -27.75 -6.71
CA ALA A 43 -8.67 -27.41 -5.60
C ALA A 43 -7.59 -26.41 -6.02
N THR A 44 -6.98 -26.58 -7.20
CA THR A 44 -5.98 -25.62 -7.70
C THR A 44 -6.59 -24.27 -8.04
N MET A 45 -7.80 -24.22 -8.59
CA MET A 45 -8.47 -22.97 -8.90
C MET A 45 -8.80 -22.16 -7.64
N VAL A 46 -9.24 -22.82 -6.56
CA VAL A 46 -9.43 -22.18 -5.24
C VAL A 46 -8.12 -21.63 -4.68
N ALA A 47 -7.04 -22.44 -4.72
CA ALA A 47 -5.73 -22.01 -4.23
C ALA A 47 -5.14 -20.82 -5.01
N VAL A 48 -5.31 -20.81 -6.34
CA VAL A 48 -4.87 -19.70 -7.19
C VAL A 48 -5.68 -18.44 -6.90
N ASN A 49 -7.01 -18.56 -6.73
CA ASN A 49 -7.85 -17.42 -6.37
C ASN A 49 -7.42 -16.78 -5.05
N ALA A 50 -7.17 -17.59 -4.01
CA ALA A 50 -6.64 -17.12 -2.74
C ALA A 50 -5.26 -16.45 -2.88
N SER A 51 -4.39 -16.98 -3.75
CA SER A 51 -3.06 -16.42 -4.00
C SER A 51 -3.13 -15.04 -4.66
N PHE A 52 -4.05 -14.83 -5.61
CA PHE A 52 -4.24 -13.52 -6.23
C PHE A 52 -4.84 -12.50 -5.26
N ALA A 53 -5.79 -12.91 -4.43
CA ALA A 53 -6.35 -12.07 -3.38
C ALA A 53 -5.26 -11.58 -2.41
N ALA A 54 -4.44 -12.49 -1.89
CA ALA A 54 -3.33 -12.15 -1.00
C ALA A 54 -2.26 -11.29 -1.69
N TYR A 55 -1.94 -11.55 -2.96
CA TYR A 55 -1.00 -10.72 -3.70
C TYR A 55 -1.53 -9.30 -3.92
N ALA A 56 -2.81 -9.17 -4.26
CA ALA A 56 -3.43 -7.87 -4.48
C ALA A 56 -3.47 -7.03 -3.20
N SER A 57 -3.78 -7.62 -2.04
CA SER A 57 -3.75 -6.91 -0.75
C SER A 57 -2.32 -6.46 -0.39
N ALA A 58 -1.34 -7.35 -0.51
CA ALA A 58 0.06 -7.02 -0.25
C ALA A 58 0.59 -5.91 -1.18
N ALA A 59 0.24 -5.96 -2.47
CA ALA A 59 0.62 -4.95 -3.45
C ALA A 59 0.00 -3.58 -3.12
N ARG A 60 -1.29 -3.53 -2.73
CA ARG A 60 -1.96 -2.30 -2.30
C ARG A 60 -1.31 -1.72 -1.05
N GLN A 61 -1.06 -2.54 -0.03
CA GLN A 61 -0.40 -2.10 1.21
C GLN A 61 1.00 -1.53 0.94
N ALA A 62 1.79 -2.18 0.07
CA ALA A 62 3.11 -1.69 -0.32
C ALA A 62 3.04 -0.36 -1.08
N SER A 63 2.05 -0.19 -1.97
CA SER A 63 1.81 1.06 -2.70
C SER A 63 1.45 2.20 -1.75
N THR A 64 0.46 1.99 -0.87
CA THR A 64 0.04 2.98 0.13
C THR A 64 1.18 3.37 1.06
N GLN A 65 1.99 2.40 1.51
CA GLN A 65 3.16 2.68 2.34
C GLN A 65 4.17 3.57 1.64
N THR A 66 4.42 3.32 0.35
CA THR A 66 5.36 4.10 -0.46
C THR A 66 4.83 5.51 -0.69
N ALA A 67 3.56 5.65 -1.07
CA ALA A 67 2.89 6.95 -1.23
C ALA A 67 2.94 7.78 0.06
N THR A 68 2.58 7.16 1.20
CA THR A 68 2.62 7.78 2.53
C THR A 68 4.02 8.31 2.85
N ARG A 69 5.07 7.50 2.64
CA ARG A 69 6.46 7.93 2.85
C ARG A 69 6.85 9.12 1.97
N MET A 70 6.46 9.13 0.70
CA MET A 70 6.75 10.23 -0.22
C MET A 70 6.08 11.53 0.23
N VAL A 71 4.80 11.46 0.63
CA VAL A 71 4.05 12.61 1.14
C VAL A 71 4.65 13.12 2.44
N THR A 72 4.92 12.24 3.41
CA THR A 72 5.56 12.62 4.67
C THR A 72 6.91 13.26 4.43
N HIS A 73 7.74 12.72 3.54
CA HIS A 73 9.03 13.34 3.20
C HIS A 73 8.86 14.73 2.58
N ARG A 74 7.90 14.90 1.66
CA ARG A 74 7.56 16.20 1.06
C ARG A 74 7.12 17.20 2.13
N LEU A 75 6.23 16.80 3.04
CA LEU A 75 5.76 17.65 4.14
C LEU A 75 6.89 18.03 5.11
N LEU A 76 7.74 17.08 5.51
CA LEU A 76 8.91 17.38 6.34
C LEU A 76 9.87 18.35 5.64
N HIS A 77 10.04 18.23 4.33
CA HIS A 77 10.84 19.15 3.55
C HIS A 77 10.22 20.56 3.56
N LEU A 78 8.91 20.68 3.30
CA LEU A 78 8.18 21.95 3.36
C LEU A 78 8.32 22.62 4.74
N ILE A 79 8.13 21.87 5.82
CA ILE A 79 8.31 22.40 7.19
C ILE A 79 9.76 22.86 7.42
N ARG A 80 10.76 22.16 6.87
CA ARG A 80 12.17 22.54 7.02
C ARG A 80 12.56 23.79 6.25
N THR A 81 11.98 24.00 5.07
CA THR A 81 12.32 25.12 4.18
C THR A 81 11.45 26.34 4.41
N SER A 82 10.28 26.16 5.03
CA SER A 82 9.40 27.28 5.37
C SER A 82 10.06 28.27 6.33
N THR A 83 9.78 29.55 6.10
CA THR A 83 10.40 30.69 6.78
C THR A 83 9.65 31.06 8.05
N ALA A 84 8.33 30.85 8.04
CA ALA A 84 7.46 30.96 9.19
C ALA A 84 6.45 29.82 9.16
N HIS A 85 5.89 29.51 10.33
CA HIS A 85 4.91 28.44 10.48
C HIS A 85 3.72 29.00 11.23
N GLY A 86 2.54 28.45 11.01
CA GLY A 86 1.28 28.88 11.59
C GLY A 86 0.32 27.70 11.82
N PRO A 87 -0.77 27.93 12.56
CA PRO A 87 -1.09 29.17 13.27
C PRO A 87 -0.29 29.28 14.57
N LEU A 88 0.43 30.39 14.78
CA LEU A 88 1.24 30.62 16.00
C LEU A 88 0.38 31.08 17.19
N VAL A 89 -0.88 31.41 16.93
CA VAL A 89 -1.86 31.86 17.89
C VAL A 89 -3.02 30.86 17.88
N PRO A 90 -3.35 30.23 19.03
CA PRO A 90 -4.54 29.41 19.12
C PRO A 90 -5.76 30.33 19.11
N ASP A 91 -6.59 30.16 18.09
CA ASP A 91 -7.90 30.79 18.04
C ASP A 91 -8.96 29.69 17.96
N ALA A 92 -9.88 29.71 18.93
CA ALA A 92 -10.98 28.76 19.01
C ALA A 92 -12.08 29.03 17.96
N LEU A 93 -12.00 30.18 17.27
CA LEU A 93 -12.91 30.55 16.18
C LEU A 93 -12.43 30.05 14.82
N VAL A 94 -11.21 29.52 14.72
CA VAL A 94 -10.70 28.95 13.47
C VAL A 94 -11.28 27.55 13.29
N GLU A 95 -11.84 27.30 12.11
CA GLU A 95 -12.34 25.99 11.68
C GLU A 95 -11.29 25.34 10.77
N PRO A 96 -10.76 24.14 11.12
CA PRO A 96 -11.02 23.31 12.30
C PRO A 96 -10.38 23.86 13.60
N PRO A 97 -10.90 23.50 14.79
CA PRO A 97 -10.47 24.07 16.06
C PRO A 97 -9.01 23.73 16.41
N VAL A 98 -8.29 24.73 16.94
CA VAL A 98 -6.90 24.60 17.38
C VAL A 98 -6.84 24.51 18.90
N THR A 99 -6.18 23.48 19.44
CA THR A 99 -6.02 23.29 20.89
C THR A 99 -4.60 23.68 21.31
N LEU A 100 -4.48 24.50 22.36
CA LEU A 100 -3.18 24.82 22.99
C LEU A 100 -3.04 24.10 24.33
N ALA A 101 -1.98 23.32 24.49
CA ALA A 101 -1.54 22.76 25.76
C ALA A 101 -0.11 23.24 26.06
N GLY A 102 0.02 24.28 26.90
CA GLY A 102 1.31 24.89 27.22
C GLY A 102 1.96 25.54 25.99
N ASN A 103 3.09 25.00 25.55
CA ASN A 103 3.82 25.43 24.36
C ASN A 103 3.58 24.52 23.14
N THR A 104 2.63 23.59 23.21
CA THR A 104 2.30 22.70 22.10
C THR A 104 0.91 23.04 21.58
N ILE A 105 0.84 23.27 20.27
CA ILE A 105 -0.40 23.47 19.52
C ILE A 105 -0.74 22.14 18.83
N THR A 106 -1.98 21.69 18.99
CA THR A 106 -2.53 20.52 18.30
C THR A 106 -3.66 20.95 17.38
N SER A 107 -3.57 20.54 16.11
CA SER A 107 -4.52 20.92 15.06
C SER A 107 -4.61 19.87 13.96
N ASN A 108 -5.70 19.91 13.19
CA ASN A 108 -5.91 19.06 11.99
C ASN A 108 -5.32 19.70 10.72
N PHE A 109 -4.75 20.89 10.84
CA PHE A 109 -4.08 21.58 9.75
C PHE A 109 -2.81 22.25 10.25
N MET A 110 -1.91 22.56 9.34
CA MET A 110 -0.69 23.31 9.59
C MET A 110 -0.50 24.32 8.47
N GLU A 111 -0.19 25.56 8.84
CA GLU A 111 0.12 26.63 7.89
C GLU A 111 1.62 26.89 7.89
N LEU A 112 2.15 27.24 6.74
CA LEU A 112 3.57 27.41 6.49
C LEU A 112 3.72 28.57 5.52
N PHE A 113 4.75 29.39 5.72
CA PHE A 113 5.17 30.37 4.72
C PHE A 113 6.31 29.78 3.92
N ASP A 114 6.13 29.66 2.61
CA ASP A 114 7.21 29.21 1.73
C ASP A 114 8.33 30.27 1.65
N VAL A 115 9.45 29.90 1.03
CA VAL A 115 10.57 30.81 0.74
C VAL A 115 10.13 32.00 -0.12
N ASN A 116 9.11 31.79 -0.95
CA ASN A 116 8.53 32.83 -1.82
C ASN A 116 7.53 33.75 -1.07
N GLY A 117 7.22 33.47 0.19
CA GLY A 117 6.24 34.21 0.98
C GLY A 117 4.78 33.77 0.77
N GLU A 118 4.54 32.73 -0.04
CA GLU A 118 3.22 32.12 -0.22
C GLU A 118 2.78 31.35 1.03
N ILE A 119 1.49 31.41 1.34
CA ILE A 119 0.92 30.66 2.46
C ILE A 119 0.55 29.27 1.96
N ILE A 120 1.12 28.25 2.57
CA ILE A 120 0.81 26.85 2.31
C ILE A 120 0.09 26.30 3.53
N ARG A 121 -1.14 25.83 3.33
CA ARG A 121 -1.92 25.13 4.34
C ARG A 121 -1.99 23.65 4.00
N VAL A 122 -1.51 22.82 4.92
CA VAL A 122 -1.71 21.37 4.88
C VAL A 122 -2.91 21.07 5.76
N GLU A 123 -3.96 20.50 5.18
CA GLU A 123 -5.24 20.29 5.88
C GLU A 123 -5.67 18.84 5.78
N PHE A 124 -6.05 18.25 6.92
CA PHE A 124 -6.76 16.98 6.95
C PHE A 124 -8.27 17.21 6.94
N ARG A 125 -8.93 16.73 5.88
CA ARG A 125 -10.38 16.75 5.76
C ARG A 125 -10.94 15.42 6.24
N VAL A 126 -11.59 15.46 7.40
CA VAL A 126 -12.15 14.27 8.07
C VAL A 126 -13.28 13.65 7.24
N ASP A 127 -14.10 14.47 6.59
CA ASP A 127 -15.26 14.04 5.81
C ASP A 127 -14.84 13.26 4.55
N ASP A 128 -13.80 13.75 3.87
CA ASP A 128 -13.29 13.13 2.64
C ASP A 128 -12.25 12.02 2.91
N GLN A 129 -11.72 11.94 4.14
CA GLN A 129 -10.59 11.08 4.49
C GLN A 129 -9.35 11.33 3.62
N GLU A 130 -9.07 12.61 3.36
CA GLU A 130 -7.97 13.02 2.49
C GLU A 130 -7.11 14.10 3.14
N LEU A 131 -5.82 14.08 2.80
CA LEU A 131 -4.89 15.13 3.16
C LEU A 131 -4.68 16.05 1.96
N TRP A 132 -4.89 17.34 2.17
CA TRP A 132 -4.82 18.37 1.14
C TRP A 132 -3.66 19.32 1.37
N LEU A 133 -3.10 19.81 0.27
CA LEU A 133 -2.16 20.92 0.22
C LEU A 133 -2.87 22.08 -0.49
N ILE A 134 -3.01 23.19 0.21
CA ILE A 134 -3.67 24.39 -0.28
C ILE A 134 -2.62 25.50 -0.31
N SER A 135 -2.33 26.03 -1.48
CA SER A 135 -1.50 27.23 -1.64
C SER A 135 -2.40 28.46 -1.71
N ASN A 136 -2.01 29.52 -1.01
CA ASN A 136 -2.73 30.81 -0.87
C ASN A 136 -4.19 30.63 -0.46
N PRO A 137 -4.47 30.00 0.70
CA PRO A 137 -5.84 29.79 1.16
C PRO A 137 -6.59 31.13 1.32
N GLY A 138 -7.78 31.24 0.71
CA GLY A 138 -8.62 32.43 0.81
C GLY A 138 -8.25 33.60 -0.12
N GLU A 139 -7.32 33.40 -1.06
CA GLU A 139 -7.00 34.35 -2.12
C GLU A 139 -7.60 33.95 -3.48
N GLU A 140 -7.64 34.86 -4.47
CA GLU A 140 -8.16 34.56 -5.82
C GLU A 140 -7.36 33.46 -6.55
N ASP A 141 -6.07 33.32 -6.22
CA ASP A 141 -5.16 32.32 -6.78
C ASP A 141 -5.00 31.08 -5.88
N GLU A 142 -6.06 30.69 -5.14
CA GLU A 142 -6.05 29.49 -4.31
C GLU A 142 -5.86 28.23 -5.16
N VAL A 143 -4.81 27.45 -4.85
CA VAL A 143 -4.54 26.16 -5.51
C VAL A 143 -4.62 25.04 -4.49
N ALA A 144 -5.68 24.24 -4.55
CA ALA A 144 -5.89 23.07 -3.71
C ALA A 144 -5.55 21.77 -4.46
N GLN A 145 -4.68 20.94 -3.87
CA GLN A 145 -4.27 19.65 -4.42
C GLN A 145 -4.38 18.54 -3.36
N PRO A 146 -5.02 17.39 -3.67
CA PRO A 146 -4.98 16.23 -2.78
C PRO A 146 -3.57 15.62 -2.77
N LEU A 147 -3.02 15.37 -1.59
CA LEU A 147 -1.72 14.73 -1.40
C LEU A 147 -1.85 13.21 -1.32
N ILE A 148 -2.81 12.74 -0.51
CA ILE A 148 -3.06 11.33 -0.26
C ILE A 148 -4.49 11.14 0.23
N SER A 149 -5.12 10.05 -0.24
CA SER A 149 -6.46 9.62 0.18
C SER A 149 -6.39 8.41 1.12
N GLY A 150 -7.52 8.08 1.75
CA GLY A 150 -7.61 7.00 2.74
C GLY A 150 -7.00 7.37 4.09
N VAL A 151 -6.85 8.66 4.39
CA VAL A 151 -6.36 9.14 5.67
C VAL A 151 -7.48 9.03 6.71
N THR A 152 -7.34 8.12 7.66
CA THR A 152 -8.34 7.90 8.72
C THR A 152 -8.13 8.80 9.91
N ASN A 153 -6.89 9.22 10.16
CA ASN A 153 -6.55 10.14 11.22
C ASN A 153 -5.30 10.93 10.84
N CYS A 154 -5.30 12.24 11.02
CA CYS A 154 -4.12 13.06 10.91
C CYS A 154 -4.15 14.17 11.96
N GLN A 155 -3.07 14.27 12.74
CA GLN A 155 -2.89 15.32 13.72
C GLN A 155 -1.52 15.94 13.58
N PHE A 156 -1.48 17.27 13.67
CA PHE A 156 -0.27 18.06 13.71
C PHE A 156 -0.03 18.55 15.13
N PHE A 157 1.21 18.44 15.58
CA PHE A 157 1.69 18.93 16.86
C PHE A 157 2.83 19.92 16.61
N CYS A 158 2.60 21.18 16.94
CA CYS A 158 3.56 22.25 16.78
C CYS A 158 4.04 22.71 18.16
N SER A 159 5.27 22.34 18.51
CA SER A 159 5.96 22.87 19.69
C SER A 159 6.56 24.23 19.34
N ARG A 160 6.25 25.26 20.12
CA ARG A 160 6.75 26.63 19.92
C ARG A 160 7.69 27.09 21.03
N ARG A 161 8.62 27.96 20.66
CA ARG A 161 9.59 28.62 21.54
C ARG A 161 9.55 30.13 21.29
N LEU A 162 9.86 30.92 22.31
CA LEU A 162 10.12 32.36 22.14
C LEU A 162 11.55 32.55 21.66
N ASP A 163 11.72 33.31 20.58
CA ASP A 163 13.05 33.75 20.14
C ASP A 163 13.50 35.00 20.93
N ASP A 164 14.76 35.41 20.74
CA ASP A 164 15.39 36.51 21.50
C ASP A 164 14.64 37.85 21.30
N ASP A 165 13.94 38.00 20.18
CA ASP A 165 13.09 39.17 19.85
C ASP A 165 11.66 39.07 20.41
N GLY A 166 11.34 38.05 21.20
CA GLY A 166 10.01 37.86 21.80
C GLY A 166 8.93 37.34 20.83
N VAL A 167 9.33 36.87 19.65
CA VAL A 167 8.44 36.29 18.64
C VAL A 167 8.31 34.78 18.85
N TRP A 168 7.09 34.25 18.70
CA TRP A 168 6.85 32.80 18.72
C TRP A 168 7.37 32.16 17.44
N VAL A 169 8.30 31.22 17.58
CA VAL A 169 8.84 30.42 16.49
C VAL A 169 8.55 28.94 16.71
N LEU A 170 8.39 28.19 15.63
CA LEU A 170 8.26 26.74 15.71
C LEU A 170 9.61 26.14 16.13
N ASP A 171 9.60 25.40 17.23
CA ASP A 171 10.73 24.61 17.69
C ASP A 171 10.72 23.23 17.02
N ARG A 172 9.53 22.60 16.96
CA ARG A 172 9.36 21.27 16.39
C ARG A 172 7.96 21.08 15.84
N GLY A 173 7.86 20.64 14.58
CA GLY A 173 6.62 20.15 13.99
C GLY A 173 6.62 18.62 13.98
N THR A 174 5.58 18.01 14.53
CA THR A 174 5.32 16.57 14.45
C THR A 174 3.99 16.34 13.75
N MET A 175 3.94 15.37 12.85
CA MET A 175 2.71 14.87 12.24
C MET A 175 2.51 13.42 12.66
N ASP A 176 1.29 13.06 13.01
CA ASP A 176 0.84 11.70 13.23
C ASP A 176 -0.27 11.42 12.21
N LEU A 177 0.01 10.52 11.27
CA LEU A 177 -0.84 10.21 10.14
C LEU A 177 -1.16 8.72 10.16
N THR A 178 -2.43 8.36 10.01
CA THR A 178 -2.89 6.98 9.81
C THR A 178 -3.60 6.88 8.48
N VAL A 179 -3.13 5.97 7.62
CA VAL A 179 -3.64 5.76 6.27
C VAL A 179 -4.15 4.34 6.14
N GLN A 180 -5.41 4.22 5.75
CA GLN A 180 -6.03 2.97 5.33
C GLN A 180 -5.73 2.76 3.84
N PRO A 181 -5.20 1.59 3.44
CA PRO A 181 -5.11 1.26 2.03
C PRO A 181 -6.50 1.28 1.40
N SER A 182 -6.65 1.97 0.27
CA SER A 182 -7.94 2.09 -0.42
C SER A 182 -8.50 0.71 -0.78
N ASP A 183 -9.76 0.51 -0.41
CA ASP A 183 -10.57 -0.65 -0.80
C ASP A 183 -11.40 -0.23 -2.01
N ASP A 184 -10.98 -0.69 -3.20
CA ASP A 184 -11.81 -0.59 -4.39
C ASP A 184 -12.94 -1.62 -4.21
N THR A 185 -14.15 -1.13 -3.93
CA THR A 185 -15.34 -1.84 -3.42
C THR A 185 -15.96 -2.85 -4.39
N THR A 186 -15.16 -3.78 -4.93
CA THR A 186 -15.64 -4.82 -5.85
C THR A 186 -15.15 -6.23 -5.52
N LEU A 187 -14.29 -6.37 -4.52
CA LEU A 187 -13.82 -7.66 -4.04
C LEU A 187 -13.92 -7.67 -2.51
N ASP A 188 -15.12 -7.94 -1.99
CA ASP A 188 -15.31 -8.42 -0.62
C ASP A 188 -14.60 -9.78 -0.52
N ILE A 189 -13.28 -9.72 -0.34
CA ILE A 189 -12.48 -10.85 0.07
C ILE A 189 -12.77 -11.01 1.56
N GLU A 190 -13.20 -12.21 1.92
CA GLU A 190 -13.67 -12.63 3.25
C GLU A 190 -12.60 -12.56 4.37
N ASP A 191 -11.53 -11.78 4.17
CA ASP A 191 -10.33 -11.80 5.00
C ASP A 191 -9.81 -10.38 5.26
N GLY A 192 -10.47 -9.70 6.20
CA GLY A 192 -9.95 -8.55 6.95
C GLY A 192 -9.70 -7.26 6.16
N PHE A 193 -10.12 -6.13 6.73
CA PHE A 193 -9.60 -4.84 6.29
C PHE A 193 -8.07 -4.86 6.41
N PRO A 194 -7.31 -4.46 5.38
CA PRO A 194 -5.86 -4.42 5.48
C PRO A 194 -5.44 -3.52 6.65
N ASP A 195 -4.43 -3.93 7.41
CA ASP A 195 -4.03 -3.18 8.60
C ASP A 195 -3.66 -1.72 8.25
N PRO A 196 -4.20 -0.73 8.99
CA PRO A 196 -3.89 0.67 8.75
C PRO A 196 -2.42 0.96 8.99
N ILE A 197 -1.85 1.81 8.15
CA ILE A 197 -0.46 2.24 8.23
C ILE A 197 -0.42 3.54 9.04
N ARG A 198 0.12 3.48 10.26
CA ARG A 198 0.41 4.66 11.07
C ARG A 198 1.85 5.13 10.87
N MET A 199 2.03 6.40 10.55
CA MET A 199 3.30 7.06 10.37
C MET A 199 3.38 8.29 11.25
N ILE A 200 4.40 8.33 12.11
CA ILE A 200 4.71 9.49 12.94
C ILE A 200 6.02 10.06 12.45
N ALA A 201 6.03 11.34 12.16
CA ALA A 201 7.21 12.03 11.67
C ALA A 201 7.36 13.38 12.37
N SER A 202 8.61 13.74 12.67
CA SER A 202 8.92 14.98 13.36
C SER A 202 10.11 15.67 12.71
N THR A 203 10.08 16.99 12.67
CA THR A 203 11.19 17.81 12.19
C THR A 203 11.29 19.12 12.96
N MET A 204 12.50 19.66 12.98
CA MET A 204 12.78 21.03 13.40
C MET A 204 12.97 21.88 12.14
N PRO A 205 12.43 23.11 12.11
CA PRO A 205 12.75 24.08 11.07
C PRO A 205 14.22 24.43 11.08
N ARG A 206 14.76 24.86 9.93
CA ARG A 206 16.10 25.42 9.92
C ARG A 206 16.03 26.84 10.47
N LYS A 207 16.84 27.15 11.49
CA LYS A 207 16.97 28.54 11.97
C LYS A 207 17.46 29.40 10.81
N VAL A 208 16.60 30.28 10.31
CA VAL A 208 17.00 31.36 9.40
C VAL A 208 17.48 32.46 10.33
N GLY A 209 18.80 32.56 10.48
CA GLY A 209 19.45 33.56 11.33
C GLY A 209 19.62 34.89 10.62
#